data_AF-Q18F76-F1
#
_entry.id   AF-Q18F76-F1
#
_cell.length_a   1.000
_cell.length_b   1.000
_cell.length_c   1.000
_cell.angle_alpha   90.00
_cell.angle_beta   90.00
_cell.angle_gamma   90.00
#
_symmetry.space_group_name_H-M   'P 1'
#
loop_
_entity.id
_entity.type
_entity.pdbx_description
1 polymer ?
#
loop_
_entity_poly.entity_id
_entity_poly.type
_entity_poly.pdbx_seq_one_letter_code
_entity_poly.pdbx_strand_id
1 'polypeptide(L)'
;MGDPNWNHAGISEVSEGESRSVQIPDLLRSRGILSTGRPVYWSYENVVGVAVVSDSKLEDDEYVSVGYRGLQDASNGYSCTVPARFFGDFKGRGDPEVSKPVPDNARFEPGERVHFMFTDAMAESDPSSCYVLTDDQFDKRFNDSDRWDGKLDEVPQLI
;
A
#
# COMPACT_ATOMS: atom_id res chain seq x y z
N MET A 1 19.20 -5.88 16.24
CA MET A 1 18.07 -5.04 15.79
C MET A 1 16.85 -5.58 16.51
N GLY A 2 16.15 -4.74 17.27
CA GLY A 2 14.85 -5.15 17.83
C GLY A 2 13.84 -5.21 16.70
N ASP A 3 12.86 -6.11 16.80
CA ASP A 3 11.76 -6.18 15.85
C ASP A 3 11.15 -4.79 15.67
N PRO A 4 10.91 -4.33 14.42
CA PRO A 4 10.26 -3.05 14.20
C PRO A 4 8.92 -3.04 14.94
N ASN A 5 8.62 -1.95 15.62
CA ASN A 5 7.33 -1.79 16.28
C ASN A 5 6.24 -1.56 15.21
N TRP A 6 5.64 -2.65 14.76
CA TRP A 6 4.59 -2.64 13.74
C TRP A 6 3.27 -2.16 14.32
N ASN A 7 2.65 -1.20 13.64
CA ASN A 7 1.36 -0.63 13.96
C ASN A 7 0.33 -1.07 12.92
N HIS A 8 -0.79 -1.63 13.37
CA HIS A 8 -1.95 -1.92 12.53
C HIS A 8 -2.86 -0.70 12.49
N ALA A 9 -2.87 0.02 11.36
CA ALA A 9 -3.64 1.24 11.21
C ALA A 9 -5.14 1.00 11.07
N GLY A 10 -5.51 -0.17 10.57
CA GLY A 10 -6.88 -0.59 10.38
C GLY A 10 -7.04 -1.52 9.18
N ILE A 11 -8.29 -1.90 8.94
CA ILE A 11 -8.70 -2.79 7.86
C ILE A 11 -9.64 -2.00 6.95
N SER A 12 -9.53 -2.21 5.64
CA SER A 12 -10.50 -1.76 4.67
C SER A 12 -10.90 -2.89 3.74
N GLU A 13 -11.97 -2.68 2.98
CA GLU A 13 -12.41 -3.58 1.93
C GLU A 13 -12.23 -2.87 0.58
N VAL A 14 -11.71 -3.60 -0.40
CA VAL A 14 -11.60 -3.09 -1.77
C VAL A 14 -12.99 -3.03 -2.38
N SER A 15 -13.49 -1.82 -2.60
CA SER A 15 -14.87 -1.59 -3.06
C SER A 15 -15.16 -2.32 -4.38
N GLU A 16 -16.32 -2.97 -4.44
CA GLU A 16 -16.83 -3.58 -5.67
C GLU A 16 -17.29 -2.48 -6.64
N GLY A 17 -16.70 -2.42 -7.84
CA GLY A 17 -17.05 -1.43 -8.85
C GLY A 17 -15.98 -1.26 -9.94
N GLU A 18 -16.26 -0.40 -10.92
CA GLU A 18 -15.29 -0.07 -11.98
C GLU A 18 -14.13 0.78 -11.44
N SER A 19 -14.41 1.67 -10.48
CA SER A 19 -13.41 2.47 -9.77
C SER A 19 -13.19 1.91 -8.37
N ARG A 20 -12.41 0.84 -8.29
CA ARG A 20 -12.10 0.14 -7.04
C ARG A 20 -11.29 1.05 -6.11
N SER A 21 -11.69 1.10 -4.85
CA SER A 21 -11.15 2.02 -3.85
C SER A 21 -11.09 1.35 -2.49
N VAL A 22 -10.28 1.91 -1.61
CA VAL A 22 -10.18 1.51 -0.21
C VAL A 22 -10.40 2.73 0.67
N GLN A 23 -11.04 2.55 1.82
CA GLN A 23 -11.10 3.59 2.85
C GLN A 23 -9.75 3.64 3.57
N ILE A 24 -9.15 4.82 3.60
CA ILE A 24 -7.90 5.03 4.34
C ILE A 24 -8.23 5.05 5.84
N PRO A 25 -7.59 4.25 6.69
CA PRO A 25 -7.84 4.28 8.13
C PRO A 25 -7.52 5.63 8.78
N ASP A 26 -8.24 5.95 9.85
CA ASP A 26 -8.05 7.22 10.57
C ASP A 26 -6.65 7.38 11.16
N LEU A 27 -6.03 6.27 11.60
CA LEU A 27 -4.69 6.32 12.18
C LEU A 27 -3.64 6.80 11.18
N LEU A 28 -3.73 6.42 9.91
CA LEU A 28 -2.81 6.93 8.87
C LEU A 28 -2.97 8.42 8.64
N ARG A 29 -4.21 8.94 8.76
CA ARG A 29 -4.49 10.36 8.60
C ARG A 29 -4.06 11.17 9.82
N SER A 30 -4.37 10.71 11.02
CA SER A 30 -4.03 11.40 12.25
C SER A 30 -2.52 11.41 12.53
N ARG A 31 -1.79 10.40 12.06
CA ARG A 31 -0.31 10.38 12.04
C ARG A 31 0.30 11.22 10.91
N GLY A 32 -0.50 11.77 10.00
CA GLY A 32 -0.02 12.59 8.88
C GLY A 32 0.58 11.79 7.71
N ILE A 33 0.56 10.45 7.77
CA ILE A 33 1.12 9.56 6.74
C ILE A 33 0.40 9.76 5.41
N LEU A 34 -0.94 9.89 5.44
CA LEU A 34 -1.76 10.18 4.27
C LEU A 34 -2.73 11.31 4.59
N SER A 35 -2.85 12.31 3.72
CA SER A 35 -3.67 13.50 3.96
C SER A 35 -4.50 13.88 2.74
N THR A 36 -5.69 14.44 2.99
CA THR A 36 -6.52 15.01 1.93
C THR A 36 -5.80 16.20 1.27
N GLY A 37 -6.04 16.41 -0.02
CA GLY A 37 -5.36 17.46 -0.79
C GLY A 37 -3.90 17.15 -1.14
N ARG A 38 -3.34 16.02 -0.67
CA ARG A 38 -2.05 15.48 -1.12
C ARG A 38 -2.25 14.26 -2.01
N PRO A 39 -1.33 14.00 -2.96
CA PRO A 39 -1.35 12.75 -3.71
C PRO A 39 -1.07 11.56 -2.78
N VAL A 40 -1.72 10.44 -3.06
CA VAL A 40 -1.42 9.12 -2.49
C VAL A 40 -0.78 8.31 -3.60
N TYR A 41 0.51 8.08 -3.50
CA TYR A 41 1.27 7.24 -4.43
C TYR A 41 1.05 5.78 -4.07
N TRP A 42 0.90 4.97 -5.10
CA TRP A 42 0.81 3.52 -5.02
C TRP A 42 2.03 2.93 -5.70
N SER A 43 2.72 2.09 -4.96
CA SER A 43 3.92 1.39 -5.39
C SER A 43 3.83 -0.08 -4.96
N TYR A 44 4.76 -0.90 -5.42
CA TYR A 44 5.00 -2.20 -4.80
C TYR A 44 6.50 -2.38 -4.58
N GLU A 45 6.84 -3.09 -3.50
CA GLU A 45 8.20 -3.56 -3.22
C GLU A 45 8.53 -4.72 -4.17
N ASN A 46 9.71 -4.70 -4.78
CA ASN A 46 10.07 -5.53 -5.94
C ASN A 46 10.48 -6.98 -5.58
N VAL A 47 10.89 -7.25 -4.33
CA VAL A 47 11.39 -8.55 -3.86
C VAL A 47 10.23 -9.46 -3.43
N VAL A 48 9.36 -8.98 -2.54
CA VAL A 48 8.23 -9.75 -2.00
C VAL A 48 6.91 -9.48 -2.73
N GLY A 49 6.84 -8.36 -3.45
CA GLY A 49 5.63 -7.96 -4.17
C GLY A 49 4.54 -7.56 -3.20
N VAL A 50 4.82 -6.59 -2.33
CA VAL A 50 3.82 -6.05 -1.39
C VAL A 50 3.47 -4.62 -1.79
N ALA A 51 2.18 -4.29 -1.77
CA ALA A 51 1.73 -2.95 -2.10
C ALA A 51 2.13 -1.96 -1.00
N VAL A 52 2.55 -0.77 -1.43
CA VAL A 52 2.96 0.34 -0.56
C VAL A 52 2.19 1.57 -0.99
N VAL A 53 1.67 2.31 -0.02
CA VAL A 53 1.13 3.65 -0.24
C VAL A 53 1.93 4.69 0.51
N SER A 54 2.16 5.84 -0.12
CA SER A 54 2.97 6.93 0.42
C SER A 54 2.43 8.30 0.01
N ASP A 55 2.82 9.34 0.73
CA ASP A 55 2.40 10.73 0.43
C ASP A 55 3.19 11.36 -0.73
N SER A 56 4.35 10.80 -1.06
CA SER A 56 5.20 11.16 -2.20
C SER A 56 5.70 9.91 -2.93
N LYS A 57 6.23 10.10 -4.14
CA LYS A 57 6.76 8.99 -4.95
C LYS A 57 7.98 8.38 -4.25
N LEU A 58 8.00 7.06 -4.11
CA LEU A 58 9.21 6.33 -3.70
C LEU A 58 10.20 6.30 -4.88
N GLU A 59 11.45 6.71 -4.66
CA GLU A 59 12.48 6.80 -5.70
C GLU A 59 13.54 5.69 -5.64
N ASP A 60 13.51 4.91 -4.56
CA ASP A 60 14.38 3.76 -4.36
C ASP A 60 14.08 2.62 -5.35
N ASP A 61 15.12 1.92 -5.83
CA ASP A 61 15.01 0.87 -6.85
C ASP A 61 14.31 -0.40 -6.34
N GLU A 62 14.20 -0.55 -5.03
CA GLU A 62 13.38 -1.57 -4.36
C GLU A 62 11.88 -1.37 -4.61
N TYR A 63 11.45 -0.15 -4.95
CA TYR A 63 10.03 0.16 -5.14
C TYR A 63 9.71 0.54 -6.59
N VAL A 64 8.61 -0.02 -7.11
CA VAL A 64 8.09 0.34 -8.42
C VAL A 64 6.82 1.16 -8.26
N SER A 65 6.91 2.45 -8.55
CA SER A 65 5.74 3.34 -8.55
C SER A 65 4.80 3.03 -9.72
N VAL A 66 3.54 2.79 -9.39
CA VAL A 66 2.47 2.47 -10.35
C VAL A 66 1.70 3.73 -10.75
N GLY A 67 1.52 4.66 -9.82
CA GLY A 67 0.87 5.95 -10.04
C GLY A 67 0.31 6.55 -8.75
N TYR A 68 -0.30 7.72 -8.83
CA TYR A 68 -0.90 8.39 -7.68
C TYR A 68 -2.41 8.62 -7.85
N ARG A 69 -3.12 8.76 -6.73
CA ARG A 69 -4.55 9.09 -6.65
C ARG A 69 -4.79 10.13 -5.57
N GLY A 70 -5.93 10.80 -5.62
CA GLY A 70 -6.33 11.74 -4.56
C GLY A 70 -7.05 11.00 -3.44
N LEU A 71 -6.67 11.29 -2.19
CA LEU A 71 -7.48 10.91 -1.03
C LEU A 71 -8.74 11.79 -0.99
N GLN A 72 -9.90 11.15 -1.07
CA GLN A 72 -11.18 11.84 -0.96
C GLN A 72 -11.40 12.37 0.47
N ASP A 73 -12.31 13.32 0.62
CA ASP A 73 -12.63 13.91 1.92
C ASP A 73 -13.62 13.06 2.74
N ALA A 74 -14.04 13.60 3.89
CA ALA A 74 -14.98 12.98 4.81
C ALA A 74 -16.32 12.60 4.15
N SER A 75 -16.77 13.35 3.12
CA SER A 75 -18.05 13.10 2.46
C SER A 75 -18.05 11.78 1.68
N ASN A 76 -16.87 11.27 1.31
CA ASN A 76 -16.66 10.00 0.63
C ASN A 76 -15.92 8.99 1.51
N GLY A 77 -16.00 9.16 2.84
CA GLY A 77 -15.42 8.23 3.81
C GLY A 77 -13.90 8.13 3.74
N TYR A 78 -13.22 9.16 3.23
CA TYR A 78 -11.77 9.16 3.01
C TYR A 78 -11.29 7.98 2.14
N SER A 79 -12.03 7.70 1.07
CA SER A 79 -11.66 6.68 0.09
C SER A 79 -10.49 7.13 -0.79
N CYS A 80 -9.68 6.17 -1.21
CA CYS A 80 -8.64 6.36 -2.21
C CYS A 80 -8.80 5.27 -3.27
N THR A 81 -8.87 5.68 -4.54
CA THR A 81 -8.92 4.74 -5.66
C THR A 81 -7.63 3.94 -5.73
N VAL A 82 -7.74 2.63 -5.94
CA VAL A 82 -6.60 1.74 -6.19
C VAL A 82 -6.31 1.74 -7.70
N PRO A 83 -5.05 1.92 -8.16
CA PRO A 83 -4.75 1.87 -9.58
C PRO A 83 -5.12 0.50 -10.18
N ALA A 84 -5.75 0.52 -11.36
CA ALA A 84 -6.27 -0.69 -12.01
C ALA A 84 -5.24 -1.81 -12.19
N ARG A 85 -3.95 -1.47 -12.27
CA ARG A 85 -2.84 -2.43 -12.40
C ARG A 85 -2.64 -3.36 -11.21
N PHE A 86 -3.17 -3.00 -10.04
CA PHE A 86 -3.20 -3.88 -8.88
C PHE A 86 -4.29 -4.94 -8.97
N PHE A 87 -5.02 -5.07 -10.08
CA PHE A 87 -6.06 -6.07 -10.24
C PHE A 87 -5.74 -7.02 -11.39
N GLY A 88 -6.01 -8.32 -11.20
CA GLY A 88 -5.69 -9.37 -12.16
C GLY A 88 -6.46 -9.27 -13.49
N ASP A 89 -7.57 -8.54 -13.51
CA ASP A 89 -8.40 -8.31 -14.70
C ASP A 89 -7.95 -7.12 -15.57
N PHE A 90 -6.88 -6.42 -15.17
CA PHE A 90 -6.32 -5.32 -15.96
C PHE A 90 -5.66 -5.80 -17.25
N LYS A 91 -6.31 -5.53 -18.38
CA LYS A 91 -5.84 -5.93 -19.72
C LYS A 91 -4.88 -4.94 -20.40
N GLY A 92 -4.48 -3.86 -19.71
CA GLY A 92 -3.69 -2.78 -20.31
C GLY A 92 -4.50 -1.87 -21.24
N ARG A 93 -4.07 -0.61 -21.38
CA ARG A 93 -4.47 0.29 -22.48
C ARG A 93 -3.18 0.87 -23.08
N GLY A 94 -2.73 0.32 -24.22
CA GLY A 94 -1.56 0.84 -24.96
C GLY A 94 -0.19 0.45 -24.41
N ASP A 95 0.83 0.58 -25.28
CA ASP A 95 2.23 0.12 -25.26
C ASP A 95 2.70 -0.77 -24.07
N PRO A 96 2.95 -2.07 -24.30
CA PRO A 96 3.44 -3.00 -23.27
C PRO A 96 4.91 -2.79 -22.84
N GLU A 97 5.68 -1.94 -23.51
CA GLU A 97 7.15 -1.92 -23.36
C GLU A 97 7.72 -1.09 -22.20
N VAL A 98 6.93 -0.29 -21.45
CA VAL A 98 7.53 0.68 -20.50
C VAL A 98 7.28 0.36 -19.03
N SER A 99 6.43 -0.61 -18.67
CA SER A 99 6.11 -0.80 -17.26
C SER A 99 5.97 -2.26 -16.83
N LYS A 100 6.80 -2.66 -15.85
CA LYS A 100 6.80 -4.00 -15.27
C LYS A 100 5.40 -4.35 -14.73
N PRO A 101 4.85 -5.55 -15.02
CA PRO A 101 3.57 -5.97 -14.46
C PRO A 101 3.63 -5.95 -12.94
N VAL A 102 2.54 -5.57 -12.29
CA VAL A 102 2.43 -5.67 -10.82
C VAL A 102 2.47 -7.16 -10.47
N PRO A 103 3.35 -7.60 -9.56
CA PRO A 103 3.47 -9.00 -9.17
C PRO A 103 2.17 -9.50 -8.53
N ASP A 104 1.87 -10.79 -8.67
CA ASP A 104 0.59 -11.35 -8.20
C ASP A 104 0.39 -11.13 -6.69
N ASN A 105 1.45 -11.17 -5.89
CA ASN A 105 1.39 -10.89 -4.45
C ASN A 105 0.96 -9.44 -4.13
N ALA A 106 1.22 -8.48 -5.02
CA ALA A 106 0.84 -7.09 -4.75
C ALA A 106 -0.60 -6.82 -5.18
N ARG A 107 -1.23 -7.74 -5.92
CA ARG A 107 -2.57 -7.54 -6.46
C ARG A 107 -3.65 -7.77 -5.42
N PHE A 108 -4.81 -7.20 -5.72
CA PHE A 108 -6.02 -7.32 -4.94
C PHE A 108 -7.18 -7.84 -5.78
N GLU A 109 -8.17 -8.40 -5.12
CA GLU A 109 -9.47 -8.77 -5.68
C GLU A 109 -10.59 -7.80 -5.22
N PRO A 110 -11.66 -7.62 -6.02
CA PRO A 110 -12.83 -6.89 -5.56
C PRO A 110 -13.46 -7.57 -4.34
N GLY A 111 -13.86 -6.78 -3.34
CA GLY A 111 -14.39 -7.27 -2.06
C GLY A 111 -13.33 -7.82 -1.12
N GLU A 112 -12.04 -7.78 -1.50
CA GLU A 112 -10.96 -8.28 -0.64
C GLU A 112 -10.71 -7.34 0.54
N ARG A 113 -10.47 -7.94 1.71
CA ARG A 113 -10.06 -7.22 2.91
C ARG A 113 -8.56 -6.98 2.88
N VAL A 114 -8.18 -5.74 3.18
CA VAL A 114 -6.79 -5.29 3.23
C VAL A 114 -6.45 -4.63 4.56
N HIS A 115 -5.25 -4.91 5.04
CA HIS A 115 -4.68 -4.43 6.28
C HIS A 115 -3.63 -3.35 5.99
N PHE A 116 -3.72 -2.24 6.70
CA PHE A 116 -2.73 -1.17 6.61
C PHE A 116 -1.74 -1.30 7.77
N MET A 117 -0.47 -1.49 7.44
CA MET A 117 0.62 -1.73 8.40
C MET A 117 1.73 -0.70 8.21
N PHE A 118 2.26 -0.16 9.29
CA PHE A 118 3.41 0.75 9.25
C PHE A 118 4.27 0.62 10.50
N THR A 119 5.54 1.00 10.42
CA THR A 119 6.39 1.20 11.60
C THR A 119 6.48 2.69 11.94
N ASP A 120 6.83 3.05 13.17
CA ASP A 120 7.01 4.47 13.52
C ASP A 120 8.04 5.14 12.59
N ALA A 121 9.08 4.42 12.15
CA ALA A 121 10.06 4.93 11.21
C ALA A 121 9.48 5.20 9.79
N MET A 122 8.50 4.42 9.32
CA MET A 122 7.78 4.72 8.08
C MET A 122 6.81 5.90 8.21
N ALA A 123 6.29 6.13 9.42
CA ALA A 123 5.41 7.27 9.69
C ALA A 123 6.20 8.58 9.82
N GLU A 124 7.44 8.50 10.31
CA GLU A 124 8.33 9.63 10.53
C GLU A 124 9.28 9.89 9.34
N SER A 125 9.31 8.98 8.37
CA SER A 125 10.09 9.16 7.15
C SER A 125 9.48 10.22 6.23
N ASP A 126 10.34 10.82 5.43
CA ASP A 126 9.98 11.48 4.19
C ASP A 126 10.51 10.52 3.10
N PRO A 127 9.64 9.83 2.35
CA PRO A 127 8.20 10.04 2.26
C PRO A 127 7.50 9.22 3.35
N SER A 128 6.40 9.70 3.90
CA SER A 128 5.67 8.88 4.87
C SER A 128 4.94 7.77 4.13
N SER A 129 5.01 6.55 4.66
CA SER A 129 4.53 5.35 3.94
C SER A 129 3.85 4.33 4.85
N CYS A 130 3.07 3.44 4.23
CA CYS A 130 2.56 2.23 4.88
C CYS A 130 2.38 1.10 3.86
N TYR A 131 2.49 -0.13 4.34
CA TYR A 131 2.20 -1.33 3.58
C TYR A 131 0.69 -1.61 3.57
N VAL A 132 0.21 -2.13 2.45
CA VAL A 132 -1.15 -2.64 2.27
C VAL A 132 -1.07 -4.13 2.02
N LEU A 133 -1.61 -4.92 2.95
CA LEU A 133 -1.52 -6.38 2.97
C LEU A 133 -2.90 -7.00 2.78
N THR A 134 -3.00 -8.11 2.05
CA THR A 134 -4.20 -8.97 2.09
C THR A 134 -4.30 -9.72 3.42
N ASP A 135 -5.47 -10.29 3.74
CA ASP A 135 -5.64 -11.15 4.92
C ASP A 135 -4.57 -12.27 4.94
N ASP A 136 -4.33 -12.94 3.80
CA ASP A 136 -3.31 -13.98 3.65
C ASP A 136 -1.88 -13.50 3.95
N GLN A 137 -1.53 -12.28 3.50
CA GLN A 137 -0.22 -11.70 3.76
C GLN A 137 -0.08 -11.27 5.22
N PHE A 138 -1.12 -10.68 5.78
CA PHE A 138 -1.16 -10.30 7.18
C PHE A 138 -1.03 -11.53 8.08
N ASP A 139 -1.82 -12.58 7.84
CA ASP A 139 -1.82 -13.78 8.68
C ASP A 139 -0.47 -14.51 8.65
N LYS A 140 0.11 -14.70 7.46
CA LYS A 140 1.45 -15.30 7.30
C LYS A 140 2.54 -14.53 8.04
N ARG A 141 2.34 -13.23 8.25
CA ARG A 141 3.37 -12.31 8.71
C ARG A 141 3.21 -11.92 10.19
N PHE A 142 1.97 -11.85 10.69
CA PHE A 142 1.68 -11.36 12.05
C PHE A 142 0.89 -12.35 12.92
N ASN A 143 0.22 -13.34 12.34
CA ASN A 143 -0.65 -14.27 13.09
C ASN A 143 0.03 -15.64 13.28
N ASP A 144 0.77 -16.10 12.26
CA ASP A 144 1.60 -17.31 12.32
C ASP A 144 2.95 -16.98 12.99
N SER A 145 2.94 -16.92 14.32
CA SER A 145 4.00 -16.43 15.21
C SER A 145 5.32 -17.22 15.21
N ASP A 146 5.58 -18.05 14.20
CA ASP A 146 6.82 -18.83 14.05
C ASP A 146 7.67 -18.48 12.81
N ARG A 147 7.22 -17.59 11.90
CA ARG A 147 8.00 -17.22 10.68
C ARG A 147 7.87 -15.75 10.28
N TRP A 148 8.47 -14.86 11.06
CA TRP A 148 8.88 -13.55 10.54
C TRP A 148 10.14 -13.71 9.68
N ASP A 149 10.12 -13.27 8.41
CA ASP A 149 11.26 -13.39 7.49
C ASP A 149 12.09 -12.10 7.33
N GLY A 150 11.76 -11.03 8.07
CA GLY A 150 12.53 -9.77 8.08
C GLY A 150 12.45 -8.92 6.81
N LYS A 151 11.79 -9.38 5.75
CA LYS A 151 11.89 -8.75 4.41
C LYS A 151 11.21 -7.39 4.24
N LEU A 152 10.44 -6.92 5.22
CA LEU A 152 9.81 -5.60 5.22
C LEU A 152 10.32 -4.71 6.36
N ASP A 153 11.38 -5.15 7.08
CA ASP A 153 11.95 -4.38 8.18
C ASP A 153 12.68 -3.11 7.69
N GLU A 154 12.94 -3.04 6.38
CA GLU A 154 13.53 -1.88 5.74
C GLU A 154 12.44 -0.82 5.49
N VAL A 155 12.70 0.36 6.04
CA VAL A 155 11.86 1.54 5.89
C VAL A 155 12.10 2.07 4.47
N PRO A 156 11.06 2.30 3.66
CA PRO A 156 11.22 2.91 2.34
C PRO A 156 11.93 4.26 2.49
N GLN A 157 13.09 4.43 1.86
CA GLN A 157 13.86 5.68 1.96
C GLN A 157 13.59 6.59 0.76
N LEU A 158 13.54 7.91 1.00
CA LEU A 158 13.83 8.90 -0.06
C LEU A 158 15.34 8.98 -0.22
N ILE A 159 15.79 9.13 -1.46
CA ILE A 159 17.15 9.61 -1.76
C ILE A 159 17.11 11.13 -1.87
#